data_AF-A0A2M7X875-F1
#
_entry.id   AF-A0A2M7X875-F1
#
_cell.length_a   1.000
_cell.length_b   1.000
_cell.length_c   1.000
_cell.angle_alpha   90.00
_cell.angle_beta   90.00
_cell.angle_gamma   90.00
#
_symmetry.space_group_name_H-M   'P 1'
#
loop_
_entity.id
_entity.type
_entity.pdbx_description
1 polymer ?
#
loop_
_entity_poly.entity_id
_entity_poly.type
_entity_poly.pdbx_seq_one_letter_code
_entity_poly.pdbx_strand_id
1 'polypeptide(L)' 'MRVFLDTNAGLSATIFAGLCEALVTECSDNGWLLTSPRVQAEAHAVLLRKFPPLPRASGLFDDNW' A
#
# COMPACT_ATOMS: atom_id res chain seq x y z
N MET A 1 -14.96 12.53 3.44
CA MET A 1 -14.94 11.29 4.25
C MET A 1 -13.49 11.03 4.66
N ARG A 2 -13.19 10.14 5.61
CA ARG A 2 -11.80 9.74 5.90
C ARG A 2 -11.74 8.22 5.98
N VAL A 3 -10.81 7.62 5.26
CA VAL A 3 -10.69 6.17 5.11
C VAL A 3 -9.28 5.78 5.49
N PHE A 4 -9.14 4.89 6.48
CA PHE A 4 -7.87 4.31 6.84
C PHE A 4 -7.78 2.92 6.21
N LEU A 5 -6.76 2.68 5.40
CA LEU A 5 -6.53 1.38 4.80
C LEU A 5 -5.56 0.57 5.65
N ASP A 6 -5.90 -0.69 5.89
CA ASP A 6 -4.98 -1.62 6.53
C ASP A 6 -3.84 -1.98 5.56
N THR A 7 -2.81 -2.62 6.11
CA THR A 7 -1.65 -3.09 5.35
C THR A 7 -2.06 -4.01 4.20
N ASN A 8 -3.06 -4.88 4.37
CA ASN A 8 -3.47 -5.82 3.32
C ASN A 8 -4.13 -5.10 2.13
N ALA A 9 -5.01 -4.14 2.37
CA ALA A 9 -5.71 -3.39 1.34
C ALA A 9 -4.75 -2.48 0.58
N GLY A 10 -3.87 -1.76 1.28
CA GLY A 10 -2.85 -0.92 0.66
C GLY A 10 -1.85 -1.74 -0.17
N LEU A 11 -1.35 -2.85 0.39
CA LEU A 11 -0.42 -3.71 -0.33
C LEU A 11 -1.10 -4.42 -1.53
N SER A 12 -2.36 -4.82 -1.39
CA SER A 12 -3.11 -5.43 -2.49
C SER A 12 -3.29 -4.46 -3.66
N ALA A 13 -3.58 -3.19 -3.37
CA ALA A 13 -3.64 -2.14 -4.39
C ALA A 13 -2.29 -1.88 -5.08
N THR A 14 -1.18 -2.07 -4.37
CA THR A 14 0.17 -1.89 -4.93
C THR A 14 0.58 -3.07 -5.82
N ILE A 15 0.16 -4.29 -5.49
CA ILE A 15 0.63 -5.52 -6.16
C ILE A 15 -0.33 -5.98 -7.26
N PHE A 16 -1.64 -5.77 -7.08
CA PHE A 16 -2.67 -6.28 -7.97
C PHE A 16 -3.54 -5.14 -8.49
N ALA A 17 -3.69 -5.09 -9.82
CA ALA A 17 -4.69 -4.23 -10.44
C ALA A 17 -6.12 -4.68 -10.06
N GLY A 18 -7.05 -3.73 -9.92
CA GLY A 18 -8.46 -4.03 -9.68
C GLY A 18 -9.13 -3.18 -8.60
N LEU A 19 -10.07 -3.78 -7.85
CA LEU A 19 -10.94 -3.02 -6.94
C LEU A 19 -10.17 -2.26 -5.84
N CYS A 20 -9.11 -2.87 -5.26
CA CYS A 20 -8.33 -2.20 -4.23
C CYS A 20 -7.58 -0.98 -4.79
N GLU A 21 -6.98 -1.10 -5.97
CA GLU A 21 -6.34 0.00 -6.69
C GLU A 21 -7.34 1.13 -7.00
N ALA A 22 -8.51 0.80 -7.53
CA ALA A 22 -9.55 1.77 -7.85
C ALA A 22 -10.04 2.54 -6.60
N LEU A 23 -10.24 1.83 -5.48
CA LEU A 23 -10.67 2.44 -4.23
C LEU A 23 -9.58 3.32 -3.59
N VAL A 24 -8.31 2.89 -3.64
CA VAL A 24 -7.17 3.70 -3.18
C VAL A 24 -7.06 4.98 -3.98
N THR A 25 -7.15 4.89 -5.31
CA THR A 25 -7.08 6.04 -6.22
C THR A 25 -8.19 7.04 -5.93
N GLU A 26 -9.44 6.58 -5.88
CA GLU A 26 -10.59 7.44 -5.56
C GLU A 26 -10.44 8.11 -4.19
N CYS A 27 -9.99 7.37 -3.17
CA CYS A 27 -9.78 7.94 -1.84
C CYS A 27 -8.63 8.94 -1.81
N SER A 28 -7.58 8.73 -2.61
CA SER A 28 -6.43 9.63 -2.74
C SER A 28 -6.84 10.92 -3.44
N ASP A 29 -7.52 10.82 -4.60
CA ASP A 29 -7.96 11.95 -5.43
C ASP A 29 -8.90 12.89 -4.65
N ASN A 30 -9.68 12.35 -3.72
CA ASN A 30 -10.58 13.11 -2.87
C ASN A 30 -9.95 13.56 -1.53
N GLY A 31 -8.67 13.25 -1.27
CA GLY A 31 -7.97 13.60 -0.02
C GLY A 31 -8.56 12.91 1.22
N TRP A 32 -9.17 11.73 1.04
CA TRP A 32 -9.81 10.95 2.10
C TRP A 32 -8.89 9.89 2.70
N LEU A 33 -7.77 9.59 2.04
CA LEU A 33 -6.88 8.53 2.46
C LEU A 33 -6.10 8.93 3.73
N LEU A 34 -6.22 8.11 4.76
CA LEU A 34 -5.43 8.16 5.97
C LEU A 34 -4.47 6.98 5.99
N THR A 35 -3.27 7.24 6.51
CA THR A 35 -2.25 6.22 6.66
C THR A 35 -1.50 6.39 7.99
N SER A 36 -0.61 5.45 8.31
CA SER A 36 0.28 5.55 9.46
C SER A 36 1.65 4.93 9.19
N PRO A 37 2.71 5.38 9.90
CA PRO A 37 4.03 4.74 9.84
C PRO A 37 4.01 3.24 10.14
N ARG A 38 3.02 2.78 10.93
CA ARG A 38 2.85 1.36 11.26
C ARG A 38 2.47 0.53 10.04
N VAL A 39 1.59 1.05 9.17
CA VAL A 39 1.19 0.36 7.94
C VAL A 39 2.37 0.26 6.97
N GLN A 40 3.17 1.32 6.86
CA GLN A 40 4.40 1.30 6.05
C GLN A 40 5.39 0.24 6.53
N ALA A 41 5.66 0.19 7.85
CA ALA A 41 6.56 -0.80 8.43
C ALA A 41 6.06 -2.24 8.25
N GLU A 42 4.76 -2.47 8.41
CA GLU A 42 4.16 -3.78 8.18
C GLU A 42 4.23 -4.17 6.69
N ALA A 43 3.99 -3.23 5.77
CA ALA A 43 4.11 -3.46 4.33
C ALA A 43 5.53 -3.87 3.94
N HIS A 44 6.54 -3.15 4.43
CA HIS A 44 7.95 -3.49 4.22
C HIS A 44 8.29 -4.90 4.73
N ALA A 45 7.83 -5.25 5.93
CA ALA A 45 8.04 -6.58 6.50
C ALA A 45 7.38 -7.68 5.64
N VAL A 46 6.18 -7.43 5.12
CA VAL A 46 5.50 -8.36 4.22
C VAL A 46 6.24 -8.49 2.89
N LEU A 47 6.69 -7.38 2.31
CA LEU A 47 7.40 -7.37 1.02
C LEU A 47 8.73 -8.11 1.11
N LEU A 48 9.54 -7.84 2.13
CA LEU A 48 10.80 -8.55 2.37
C LEU A 48 10.58 -10.06 2.57
N ARG A 49 9.51 -10.44 3.26
CA ARG A 49 9.18 -11.86 3.50
C ARG A 49 8.65 -12.58 2.27
N LYS A 50 7.77 -11.93 1.49
CA LYS A 50 7.06 -12.57 0.36
C LYS A 50 7.79 -12.44 -0.98
N PHE A 51 8.64 -11.44 -1.14
CA PHE A 51 9.40 -11.18 -2.36
C PHE A 51 10.93 -11.13 -2.11
N PRO A 52 11.54 -12.15 -1.48
CA PRO A 52 12.97 -12.15 -1.18
C PRO A 52 13.90 -11.94 -2.41
N PRO A 53 13.57 -12.37 -3.64
CA PRO A 53 14.39 -12.09 -4.82
C PRO A 53 14.27 -10.67 -5.37
N LEU A 54 13.38 -9.83 -4.83
CA LEU A 54 13.19 -8.44 -5.22
C LEU A 54 13.56 -7.48 -4.08
N PRO A 55 14.86 -7.19 -3.88
CA PRO A 55 15.33 -6.26 -2.83
C PRO A 55 14.72 -4.86 -2.93
N ARG A 56 14.26 -4.48 -4.12
CA ARG A 56 13.64 -3.17 -4.39
C ARG A 56 12.14 -3.12 -4.06
N ALA A 57 11.52 -4.24 -3.65
CA ALA A 57 10.07 -4.28 -3.43
C ALA A 57 9.56 -3.22 -2.44
N SER A 58 10.25 -3.02 -1.31
CA SER A 58 9.89 -1.96 -0.35
C SER A 58 10.07 -0.55 -0.93
N GLY A 59 11.12 -0.32 -1.73
CA GLY A 59 11.33 0.97 -2.39
C GLY A 59 10.25 1.28 -3.43
N LEU A 60 9.80 0.26 -4.18
CA LEU A 60 8.68 0.41 -5.12
C LEU A 60 7.37 0.74 -4.40
N PHE A 61 7.18 0.23 -3.18
CA PHE A 61 6.04 0.60 -2.35
C PHE A 61 6.15 2.05 -1.87
N ASP A 62 7.32 2.46 -1.37
CA ASP A 62 7.55 3.84 -0.89
C ASP A 62 7.41 4.90 -1.99
N ASP A 63 7.78 4.57 -3.24
CA ASP A 63 7.59 5.47 -4.39
C ASP A 63 6.09 5.74 -4.69
N ASN A 64 5.19 4.88 -4.21
CA ASN A 64 3.74 4.96 -4.42
C ASN A 64 2.96 5.19 -3.09
N TRP A 65 3.66 5.54 -2.01
CA TRP A 65 3.12 5.69 -0.66
C TRP A 65 2.82 7.15 -0.28
#